data_AF-A0A076HA91-F1
#
_entry.id   AF-A0A076HA91-F1
#
_cell.length_a   1.000
_cell.length_b   1.000
_cell.length_c   1.000
_cell.angle_alpha   90.00
_cell.angle_beta   90.00
_cell.angle_gamma   90.00
#
_symmetry.space_group_name_H-M   'P 1'
#
loop_
_entity.id
_entity.type
_entity.pdbx_description
1 polymer ?
#
loop_
_entity_poly.entity_id
_entity_poly.type
_entity_poly.pdbx_seq_one_letter_code
_entity_poly.pdbx_strand_id
1 'polypeptide(L)'
;MAATDVLLISLDSCRFDTFAAAHGCGALPHLSAVGPLHRAQAPSYFTYGSHAAFWMGFTPGVSGSGEPWLNPKAGKLFRMAYAGAAGRDTDGFQLEGANLVEGFRRQGYRTIGSGAVDWFDPGSETGAVLGAPFERFHFAGNTWSLQSQLAWIEQELATVPADQPVFLFLNVGETHVPYWHEGAPWPRFPSPCRPFGGADCSAAESAKRQRACLEWVDGQLSALLNRFMPGTVLLCADHGDCWGEDGLWEHGISHSATLTVPLLLRVRGRPIGEPTARPSPSRTRSALSRLWRWAARRS
;
A
#
# COMPACT_ATOMS: atom_id res chain seq x y z
N MET A 1 3.91 -5.28 -20.17
CA MET A 1 2.97 -4.53 -19.31
C MET A 1 2.77 -3.15 -19.87
N ALA A 2 1.53 -2.70 -19.86
CA ALA A 2 1.07 -1.42 -20.41
C ALA A 2 0.82 -0.40 -19.28
N ALA A 3 0.63 0.87 -19.65
CA ALA A 3 0.31 1.95 -18.71
C ALA A 3 -1.03 1.76 -17.97
N THR A 4 -1.85 0.81 -18.44
CA THR A 4 -3.12 0.43 -17.85
C THR A 4 -3.00 -0.58 -16.72
N ASP A 5 -1.88 -1.31 -16.61
CA ASP A 5 -1.72 -2.35 -15.59
C ASP A 5 -1.68 -1.76 -14.18
N VAL A 6 -2.21 -2.50 -13.22
CA VAL A 6 -2.36 -2.09 -11.82
C VAL A 6 -1.74 -3.14 -10.91
N LEU A 7 -0.83 -2.71 -10.05
CA LEU A 7 -0.23 -3.51 -8.99
C LEU A 7 -0.59 -2.90 -7.63
N LEU A 8 -1.19 -3.70 -6.77
CA LEU A 8 -1.44 -3.39 -5.37
C LEU A 8 -0.62 -4.33 -4.48
N ILE A 9 0.37 -3.79 -3.78
CA ILE A 9 1.18 -4.53 -2.81
C ILE A 9 0.80 -4.07 -1.40
N SER A 10 0.48 -5.04 -0.55
CA SER A 10 0.24 -4.87 0.88
C SER A 10 1.33 -5.58 1.67
N LEU A 11 2.16 -4.82 2.39
CA LEU A 11 3.18 -5.32 3.30
C LEU A 11 2.52 -5.60 4.66
N ASP A 12 2.22 -6.86 4.95
CA ASP A 12 1.42 -7.22 6.13
C ASP A 12 2.08 -6.76 7.43
N SER A 13 1.36 -5.99 8.24
CA SER A 13 1.81 -5.40 9.52
C SER A 13 3.03 -4.45 9.48
N CYS A 14 3.51 -4.05 8.30
CA CYS A 14 4.70 -3.20 8.18
C CYS A 14 4.47 -1.79 8.78
N ARG A 15 5.15 -1.49 9.89
CA ARG A 15 5.04 -0.18 10.54
C ARG A 15 5.71 0.92 9.72
N PHE A 16 5.12 2.12 9.75
CA PHE A 16 5.69 3.29 9.08
C PHE A 16 7.10 3.64 9.55
N ASP A 17 7.38 3.55 10.85
CA ASP A 17 8.70 3.90 11.41
C ASP A 17 9.80 2.93 10.94
N THR A 18 9.52 1.64 10.87
CA THR A 18 10.38 0.63 10.23
C THR A 18 10.69 1.00 8.79
N PHE A 19 9.65 1.26 7.99
CA PHE A 19 9.80 1.59 6.58
C PHE A 19 10.59 2.89 6.40
N ALA A 20 10.25 3.93 7.15
CA ALA A 20 10.93 5.23 7.09
C ALA A 20 12.41 5.14 7.46
N ALA A 21 12.76 4.32 8.46
CA ALA A 21 14.15 4.11 8.86
C ALA A 21 14.97 3.43 7.74
N ALA A 22 14.43 2.36 7.14
CA ALA A 22 15.09 1.64 6.04
C ALA A 22 15.17 2.50 4.76
N HIS A 23 14.10 3.24 4.44
CA HIS A 23 14.06 4.20 3.34
C HIS A 23 15.10 5.31 3.52
N GLY A 24 15.19 5.91 4.72
CA GLY A 24 16.08 7.03 5.02
C GLY A 24 17.57 6.70 4.92
N CYS A 25 17.96 5.44 5.08
CA CYS A 25 19.34 4.99 4.85
C CYS A 25 19.57 4.36 3.46
N GLY A 26 18.59 4.46 2.55
CA GLY A 26 18.72 3.95 1.18
C GLY A 26 18.69 2.43 1.05
N ALA A 27 18.18 1.71 2.07
CA ALA A 27 18.17 0.24 2.07
C ALA A 27 16.99 -0.36 1.25
N LEU A 28 16.10 0.48 0.71
CA LEU A 28 14.93 0.07 -0.06
C LEU A 28 14.94 0.63 -1.50
N PRO A 29 15.99 0.38 -2.32
CA PRO A 29 16.10 1.00 -3.64
C PRO A 29 14.94 0.68 -4.57
N HIS A 30 14.33 -0.51 -4.48
CA HIS A 30 13.27 -0.93 -5.40
C HIS A 30 11.91 -0.39 -5.02
N LEU A 31 11.53 -0.49 -3.75
CA LEU A 31 10.28 0.06 -3.21
C LEU A 31 10.28 1.59 -3.33
N SER A 32 11.41 2.24 -3.03
CA SER A 32 11.53 3.71 -3.14
C SER A 32 11.39 4.23 -4.57
N ALA A 33 11.62 3.37 -5.58
CA ALA A 33 11.43 3.76 -6.98
C ALA A 33 9.95 4.00 -7.34
N VAL A 34 9.01 3.42 -6.57
CA VAL A 34 7.56 3.61 -6.77
C VAL A 34 7.21 5.09 -6.70
N GLY A 35 7.64 5.77 -5.63
CA GLY A 35 7.45 7.20 -5.44
C GLY A 35 7.85 7.69 -4.05
N PRO A 36 7.53 8.95 -3.71
CA PRO A 36 7.78 9.48 -2.37
C PRO A 36 7.10 8.65 -1.27
N LEU A 37 7.79 8.47 -0.14
CA LEU A 37 7.24 7.84 1.05
C LEU A 37 6.27 8.80 1.76
N HIS A 38 5.03 8.34 1.97
CA HIS A 38 4.02 9.06 2.72
C HIS A 38 3.68 8.35 4.03
N ARG A 39 3.46 9.13 5.09
CA ARG A 39 2.87 8.65 6.34
C ARG A 39 1.35 8.62 6.19
N ALA A 40 0.79 7.42 6.04
CA ALA A 40 -0.64 7.22 5.82
C ALA A 40 -1.32 6.58 7.04
N GLN A 41 -2.65 6.67 7.07
CA GLN A 41 -3.52 5.98 8.01
C GLN A 41 -4.19 4.81 7.30
N ALA A 42 -4.01 3.61 7.84
CA ALA A 42 -4.71 2.41 7.42
C ALA A 42 -6.22 2.54 7.66
N PRO A 43 -7.06 1.92 6.82
CA PRO A 43 -8.52 1.96 6.98
C PRO A 43 -9.03 1.08 8.14
N SER A 44 -8.22 0.12 8.61
CA SER A 44 -8.47 -0.74 9.76
C SER A 44 -7.14 -1.08 10.46
N TYR A 45 -7.22 -1.77 11.59
CA TYR A 45 -6.10 -2.09 12.48
C TYR A 45 -5.73 -3.59 12.50
N PHE A 46 -6.18 -4.35 11.49
CA PHE A 46 -5.89 -5.77 11.31
C PHE A 46 -6.19 -6.20 9.86
N THR A 47 -5.58 -7.30 9.42
CA THR A 47 -5.56 -7.75 8.02
C THR A 47 -6.93 -7.77 7.35
N TYR A 48 -7.90 -8.51 7.90
CA TYR A 48 -9.19 -8.69 7.20
C TYR A 48 -9.94 -7.37 7.02
N GLY A 49 -10.04 -6.57 8.07
CA GLY A 49 -10.72 -5.28 8.00
C GLY A 49 -10.07 -4.34 6.98
N SER A 50 -8.74 -4.34 6.90
CA SER A 50 -8.02 -3.49 5.96
C SER A 50 -8.20 -3.94 4.52
N HIS A 51 -8.08 -5.23 4.24
CA HIS A 51 -8.24 -5.75 2.88
C HIS A 51 -9.71 -5.71 2.40
N ALA A 52 -10.68 -5.95 3.27
CA ALA A 52 -12.10 -5.73 2.96
C ALA A 52 -12.37 -4.26 2.59
N ALA A 53 -11.73 -3.30 3.30
CA ALA A 53 -11.81 -1.89 2.95
C ALA A 53 -11.10 -1.58 1.61
N PHE A 54 -9.95 -2.21 1.34
CA PHE A 54 -9.24 -2.09 0.06
C PHE A 54 -10.14 -2.50 -1.09
N TRP A 55 -10.85 -3.62 -0.98
CA TRP A 55 -11.83 -4.09 -1.98
C TRP A 55 -12.95 -3.11 -2.31
N MET A 56 -13.22 -2.17 -1.41
CA MET A 56 -14.20 -1.09 -1.61
C MET A 56 -13.57 0.25 -1.99
N GLY A 57 -12.27 0.26 -2.33
CA GLY A 57 -11.51 1.43 -2.74
C GLY A 57 -11.08 2.34 -1.59
N PHE A 58 -11.07 1.85 -0.34
CA PHE A 58 -10.57 2.58 0.82
C PHE A 58 -9.15 2.10 1.16
N THR A 59 -8.17 2.58 0.40
CA THR A 59 -6.73 2.35 0.66
C THR A 59 -6.20 3.28 1.76
N PRO A 60 -4.98 3.08 2.27
CA PRO A 60 -4.42 3.97 3.28
C PRO A 60 -4.38 5.42 2.79
N GLY A 61 -4.64 6.37 3.70
CA GLY A 61 -4.80 7.78 3.38
C GLY A 61 -3.87 8.71 4.14
N VAL A 62 -3.34 9.72 3.45
CA VAL A 62 -2.50 10.78 4.05
C VAL A 62 -3.39 11.88 4.61
N SER A 63 -3.56 11.88 5.92
CA SER A 63 -4.34 12.91 6.62
C SER A 63 -3.73 14.29 6.41
N GLY A 64 -4.54 15.26 5.99
CA GLY A 64 -4.10 16.64 5.72
C GLY A 64 -3.62 16.90 4.30
N SER A 65 -3.46 15.88 3.45
CA SER A 65 -3.13 16.08 2.03
C SER A 65 -4.36 16.54 1.23
N GLY A 66 -4.17 17.51 0.33
CA GLY A 66 -5.17 17.91 -0.67
C GLY A 66 -5.12 17.09 -1.96
N GLU A 67 -4.14 16.20 -2.10
CA GLU A 67 -3.94 15.37 -3.28
C GLU A 67 -5.01 14.26 -3.35
N PRO A 68 -5.88 14.25 -4.38
CA PRO A 68 -7.00 13.31 -4.46
C PRO A 68 -6.60 11.83 -4.42
N TRP A 69 -5.39 11.47 -4.84
CA TRP A 69 -4.91 10.09 -4.80
C TRP A 69 -4.31 9.65 -3.47
N LEU A 70 -3.82 10.60 -2.68
CA LEU A 70 -3.22 10.33 -1.37
C LEU A 70 -4.25 10.45 -0.24
N ASN A 71 -5.29 11.28 -0.41
CA ASN A 71 -6.32 11.46 0.60
C ASN A 71 -7.68 10.90 0.11
N PRO A 72 -8.18 9.79 0.70
CA PRO A 72 -9.45 9.16 0.33
C PRO A 72 -10.69 10.07 0.50
N LYS A 73 -10.56 11.18 1.23
CA LYS A 73 -11.60 12.21 1.35
C LYS A 73 -11.57 13.25 0.22
N ALA A 74 -10.42 13.47 -0.41
CA ALA A 74 -10.27 14.40 -1.53
C ALA A 74 -10.62 13.73 -2.87
N GLY A 75 -10.26 12.45 -3.02
CA GLY A 75 -10.59 11.58 -4.14
C GLY A 75 -10.31 10.12 -3.80
N LYS A 76 -10.48 9.23 -4.76
CA LYS A 76 -10.16 7.80 -4.60
C LYS A 76 -9.50 7.31 -5.87
N LEU A 77 -8.35 6.65 -5.74
CA LEU A 77 -7.69 5.99 -6.87
C LEU A 77 -8.61 4.93 -7.49
N PHE A 78 -9.22 4.09 -6.64
CA PHE A 78 -10.25 3.12 -7.03
C PHE A 78 -11.61 3.59 -6.52
N ARG A 79 -12.48 4.00 -7.42
CA ARG A 79 -13.83 4.47 -7.10
C ARG A 79 -14.84 3.41 -7.50
N MET A 80 -15.44 2.77 -6.50
CA MET A 80 -16.62 1.93 -6.72
C MET A 80 -17.83 2.81 -7.05
N ALA A 81 -18.57 2.46 -8.11
CA ALA A 81 -19.87 3.03 -8.40
C ALA A 81 -20.79 2.88 -7.17
N TYR A 82 -21.56 3.91 -6.87
CA TYR A 82 -22.49 3.98 -5.73
C TYR A 82 -21.84 4.04 -4.32
N ALA A 83 -20.50 4.09 -4.20
CA ALA A 83 -19.82 4.22 -2.92
C ALA A 83 -19.56 5.70 -2.52
N GLY A 84 -20.55 6.36 -1.91
CA GLY A 84 -20.37 7.64 -1.21
C GLY A 84 -20.30 8.89 -2.11
N ALA A 85 -19.85 10.02 -1.52
CA ALA A 85 -19.83 11.32 -2.19
C ALA A 85 -18.80 11.38 -3.34
N ALA A 86 -19.18 12.02 -4.45
CA ALA A 86 -18.28 12.23 -5.58
C ALA A 86 -17.10 13.13 -5.16
N GLY A 87 -15.89 12.55 -5.14
CA GLY A 87 -14.65 13.30 -4.99
C GLY A 87 -14.42 14.27 -6.16
N ARG A 88 -13.49 15.21 -6.00
CA ARG A 88 -13.24 16.27 -7.00
C ARG A 88 -12.55 15.78 -8.28
N ASP A 89 -12.09 14.54 -8.28
CA ASP A 89 -11.26 13.97 -9.34
C ASP A 89 -12.02 12.99 -10.23
N THR A 90 -11.81 13.07 -11.53
CA THR A 90 -12.37 12.17 -12.57
C THR A 90 -11.34 11.18 -13.11
N ASP A 91 -10.06 11.33 -12.77
CA ASP A 91 -8.94 10.66 -13.46
C ASP A 91 -8.53 9.32 -12.82
N GLY A 92 -9.29 8.84 -11.82
CA GLY A 92 -9.09 7.56 -11.14
C GLY A 92 -9.74 6.40 -11.89
N PHE A 93 -9.60 5.19 -11.37
CA PHE A 93 -10.32 4.02 -11.88
C PHE A 93 -11.77 4.07 -11.39
N GLN A 94 -12.72 4.26 -12.30
CA GLN A 94 -14.16 4.13 -12.00
C GLN A 94 -14.56 2.69 -12.25
N LEU A 95 -15.04 1.98 -11.22
CA LEU A 95 -15.25 0.54 -11.23
C LEU A 95 -16.68 0.22 -10.82
N GLU A 96 -17.29 -0.79 -11.44
CA GLU A 96 -18.64 -1.26 -11.13
C GLU A 96 -18.62 -2.73 -10.70
N GLY A 97 -19.36 -3.10 -9.66
CA GLY A 97 -19.39 -4.47 -9.15
C GLY A 97 -19.48 -4.51 -7.63
N ALA A 98 -19.44 -5.71 -7.06
CA ALA A 98 -19.46 -5.92 -5.61
C ALA A 98 -18.18 -5.41 -4.93
N ASN A 99 -17.06 -5.37 -5.66
CA ASN A 99 -15.76 -4.90 -5.20
C ASN A 99 -14.88 -4.51 -6.40
N LEU A 100 -13.70 -3.92 -6.13
CA LEU A 100 -12.78 -3.47 -7.17
C LEU A 100 -12.26 -4.59 -8.06
N VAL A 101 -12.12 -5.80 -7.53
CA VAL A 101 -11.58 -6.95 -8.29
C VAL A 101 -12.59 -7.31 -9.39
N GLU A 102 -13.85 -7.43 -9.01
CA GLU A 102 -14.93 -7.61 -9.99
C GLU A 102 -15.01 -6.44 -10.98
N GLY A 103 -14.85 -5.21 -10.51
CA GLY A 103 -14.86 -4.03 -11.36
C GLY A 103 -13.77 -4.04 -12.44
N PHE A 104 -12.54 -4.42 -12.07
CA PHE A 104 -11.45 -4.61 -13.03
C PHE A 104 -11.77 -5.72 -14.02
N ARG A 105 -12.29 -6.86 -13.52
CA ARG A 105 -12.69 -7.99 -14.39
C ARG A 105 -13.76 -7.58 -15.41
N ARG A 106 -14.76 -6.79 -15.02
CA ARG A 106 -15.80 -6.27 -15.93
C ARG A 106 -15.23 -5.31 -16.99
N GLN A 107 -14.09 -4.68 -16.73
CA GLN A 107 -13.35 -3.86 -17.70
C GLN A 107 -12.36 -4.66 -18.55
N GLY A 108 -12.41 -5.99 -18.49
CA GLY A 108 -11.55 -6.87 -19.29
C GLY A 108 -10.18 -7.17 -18.68
N TYR A 109 -9.90 -6.71 -17.45
CA TYR A 109 -8.64 -7.01 -16.79
C TYR A 109 -8.57 -8.47 -16.36
N ARG A 110 -7.40 -9.08 -16.53
CA ARG A 110 -7.01 -10.27 -15.79
C ARG A 110 -6.85 -9.89 -14.32
N THR A 111 -7.52 -10.61 -13.41
CA THR A 111 -7.41 -10.38 -11.96
C THR A 111 -6.63 -11.51 -11.30
N ILE A 112 -5.46 -11.17 -10.75
CA ILE A 112 -4.54 -12.10 -10.09
C ILE A 112 -4.34 -11.64 -8.65
N GLY A 113 -4.44 -12.55 -7.69
CA GLY A 113 -4.21 -12.26 -6.28
C GLY A 113 -3.33 -13.30 -5.63
N SER A 114 -2.48 -12.87 -4.68
CA SER A 114 -1.83 -13.79 -3.75
C SER A 114 -1.78 -13.20 -2.34
N GLY A 115 -1.98 -14.06 -1.34
CA GLY A 115 -1.90 -13.70 0.07
C GLY A 115 -1.11 -14.73 0.89
N ALA A 116 -0.49 -14.26 1.98
CA ALA A 116 0.43 -15.04 2.79
C ALA A 116 -0.13 -15.40 4.18
N VAL A 117 -1.07 -14.60 4.70
CA VAL A 117 -1.69 -14.79 6.03
C VAL A 117 -3.02 -15.55 5.95
N ASP A 118 -3.40 -16.21 7.05
CA ASP A 118 -4.57 -17.12 7.13
C ASP A 118 -5.91 -16.47 6.77
N TRP A 119 -6.01 -15.13 6.82
CA TRP A 119 -7.17 -14.41 6.30
C TRP A 119 -7.39 -14.57 4.79
N PHE A 120 -6.43 -15.16 4.09
CA PHE A 120 -6.51 -15.55 2.68
C PHE A 120 -6.55 -17.06 2.48
N ASP A 121 -6.62 -17.87 3.55
CA ASP A 121 -6.63 -19.33 3.44
C ASP A 121 -7.99 -19.83 2.90
N PRO A 122 -8.05 -20.36 1.67
CA PRO A 122 -9.29 -20.90 1.11
C PRO A 122 -9.73 -22.21 1.79
N GLY A 123 -8.88 -22.83 2.61
CA GLY A 123 -9.21 -24.01 3.41
C GLY A 123 -10.14 -23.72 4.59
N SER A 124 -10.34 -22.44 4.94
CA SER A 124 -11.27 -22.03 5.98
C SER A 124 -12.41 -21.17 5.41
N GLU A 125 -13.62 -21.31 5.96
CA GLU A 125 -14.77 -20.49 5.54
C GLU A 125 -14.51 -18.98 5.71
N THR A 126 -13.72 -18.62 6.72
CA THR A 126 -13.37 -17.23 7.02
C THR A 126 -12.32 -16.69 6.04
N GLY A 127 -11.25 -17.45 5.78
CA GLY A 127 -10.16 -17.04 4.89
C GLY A 127 -10.53 -17.09 3.40
N ALA A 128 -11.52 -17.89 3.01
CA ALA A 128 -12.00 -17.98 1.63
C ALA A 128 -12.58 -16.64 1.10
N VAL A 129 -12.99 -15.71 1.97
CA VAL A 129 -13.71 -14.50 1.57
C VAL A 129 -12.84 -13.52 0.79
N LEU A 130 -11.60 -13.25 1.23
CA LEU A 130 -10.77 -12.20 0.63
C LEU A 130 -10.19 -12.60 -0.73
N GLY A 131 -9.92 -13.89 -0.93
CA GLY A 131 -9.39 -14.44 -2.19
C GLY A 131 -10.45 -14.75 -3.23
N ALA A 132 -11.69 -15.05 -2.82
CA ALA A 132 -12.78 -15.47 -3.72
C ALA A 132 -13.07 -14.54 -4.92
N PRO A 133 -12.96 -13.19 -4.81
CA PRO A 133 -13.26 -12.31 -5.95
C PRO A 133 -12.28 -12.39 -7.12
N PHE A 134 -11.09 -12.95 -6.92
CA PHE A 134 -10.05 -13.02 -7.95
C PHE A 134 -10.33 -14.17 -8.93
N GLU A 135 -10.06 -13.93 -10.21
CA GLU A 135 -10.12 -15.00 -11.21
C GLU A 135 -9.05 -16.06 -10.96
N ARG A 136 -7.86 -15.62 -10.54
CA ARG A 136 -6.73 -16.49 -10.17
C ARG A 136 -6.24 -16.05 -8.79
N PHE A 137 -6.23 -16.98 -7.82
CA PHE A 137 -5.78 -16.69 -6.46
C PHE A 137 -4.84 -17.78 -5.94
N HIS A 138 -3.77 -17.37 -5.26
CA HIS A 138 -2.83 -18.27 -4.59
C HIS A 138 -2.60 -17.87 -3.14
N PHE A 139 -2.94 -18.78 -2.23
CA PHE A 139 -2.55 -18.70 -0.83
C PHE A 139 -1.19 -19.38 -0.63
N ALA A 140 -0.24 -18.62 -0.07
CA ALA A 140 1.16 -19.06 0.09
C ALA A 140 1.38 -20.04 1.25
N GLY A 141 0.40 -20.17 2.15
CA GLY A 141 0.42 -21.09 3.29
C GLY A 141 1.12 -20.59 4.55
N ASN A 142 1.93 -19.52 4.49
CA ASN A 142 2.56 -18.90 5.66
C ASN A 142 3.14 -17.50 5.34
N THR A 143 3.58 -16.79 6.38
CA THR A 143 4.10 -15.41 6.32
C THR A 143 5.56 -15.28 5.84
N TRP A 144 6.18 -16.32 5.27
CA TRP A 144 7.58 -16.28 4.79
C TRP A 144 7.75 -17.02 3.46
N SER A 145 6.74 -16.93 2.59
CA SER A 145 6.63 -17.65 1.33
C SER A 145 6.64 -16.72 0.09
N LEU A 146 7.16 -15.49 0.17
CA LEU A 146 7.13 -14.54 -0.95
C LEU A 146 7.71 -15.11 -2.25
N GLN A 147 8.77 -15.90 -2.18
CA GLN A 147 9.35 -16.51 -3.38
C GLN A 147 8.37 -17.48 -4.09
N SER A 148 7.58 -18.24 -3.32
CA SER A 148 6.51 -19.08 -3.86
C SER A 148 5.41 -18.24 -4.52
N GLN A 149 5.02 -17.13 -3.87
CA GLN A 149 4.03 -16.20 -4.44
C GLN A 149 4.52 -15.60 -5.75
N LEU A 150 5.77 -15.15 -5.81
CA LEU A 150 6.38 -14.57 -7.01
C LEU A 150 6.52 -15.59 -8.14
N ALA A 151 6.94 -16.82 -7.82
CA ALA A 151 7.03 -17.89 -8.80
C ALA A 151 5.67 -18.24 -9.42
N TRP A 152 4.62 -18.30 -8.60
CA TRP A 152 3.26 -18.53 -9.08
C TRP A 152 2.73 -17.33 -9.88
N ILE A 153 2.96 -16.10 -9.42
CA ILE A 153 2.60 -14.87 -10.13
C ILE A 153 3.23 -14.84 -11.53
N GLU A 154 4.51 -15.17 -11.66
CA GLU A 154 5.18 -15.15 -12.96
C GLU A 154 4.59 -16.19 -13.93
N GLN A 155 4.20 -17.37 -13.43
CA GLN A 155 3.49 -18.37 -14.22
C GLN A 155 2.14 -17.85 -14.71
N GLU A 156 1.34 -17.25 -13.84
CA GLU A 156 0.04 -16.69 -14.22
C GLU A 156 0.20 -15.53 -15.21
N LEU A 157 1.14 -14.62 -14.98
CA LEU A 157 1.45 -13.50 -15.86
C LEU A 157 1.94 -13.95 -17.25
N ALA A 158 2.59 -15.11 -17.37
CA ALA A 158 3.02 -15.68 -18.65
C ALA A 158 1.85 -16.20 -19.50
N THR A 159 0.69 -16.46 -18.90
CA THR A 159 -0.53 -16.92 -19.60
C THR A 159 -1.42 -15.78 -20.09
N VAL A 160 -1.15 -14.54 -19.67
CA VAL A 160 -1.97 -13.38 -20.02
C VAL A 160 -1.69 -12.93 -21.46
N PRO A 161 -2.72 -12.79 -22.32
CA PRO A 161 -2.57 -12.20 -23.65
C PRO A 161 -1.93 -10.81 -23.60
N ALA A 162 -1.09 -10.49 -24.58
CA ALA A 162 -0.29 -9.25 -24.57
C ALA A 162 -1.11 -7.95 -24.55
N ASP A 163 -2.35 -8.00 -25.04
CA ASP A 163 -3.30 -6.89 -25.10
C ASP A 163 -4.30 -6.85 -23.93
N GLN A 164 -4.28 -7.87 -23.06
CA GLN A 164 -5.14 -7.93 -21.89
C GLN A 164 -4.49 -7.19 -20.69
N PRO A 165 -5.13 -6.16 -20.10
CA PRO A 165 -4.58 -5.48 -18.94
C PRO A 165 -4.68 -6.34 -17.68
N VAL A 166 -3.82 -6.08 -16.70
CA VAL A 166 -3.73 -6.86 -15.45
C VAL A 166 -4.01 -6.00 -14.23
N PHE A 167 -4.87 -6.50 -13.34
CA PHE A 167 -4.95 -6.08 -11.95
C PHE A 167 -4.33 -7.18 -11.09
N LEU A 168 -3.20 -6.88 -10.45
CA LEU A 168 -2.48 -7.80 -9.58
C LEU A 168 -2.49 -7.29 -8.14
N PHE A 169 -2.87 -8.17 -7.22
CA PHE A 169 -2.74 -7.97 -5.79
C PHE A 169 -1.72 -8.94 -5.18
N LEU A 170 -0.87 -8.43 -4.30
CA LEU A 170 0.09 -9.22 -3.52
C LEU A 170 0.09 -8.75 -2.06
N ASN A 171 -0.34 -9.62 -1.15
CA ASN A 171 -0.09 -9.49 0.29
C ASN A 171 1.19 -10.25 0.65
N VAL A 172 2.18 -9.51 1.18
CA VAL A 172 3.52 -9.98 1.52
C VAL A 172 3.59 -10.22 3.02
N GLY A 173 3.97 -11.42 3.44
CA GLY A 173 3.89 -11.84 4.84
C GLY A 173 5.13 -11.55 5.69
N GLU A 174 6.31 -11.33 5.10
CA GLU A 174 7.58 -11.38 5.84
C GLU A 174 7.70 -10.27 6.90
N THR A 175 6.98 -9.17 6.71
CA THR A 175 6.90 -8.06 7.68
C THR A 175 5.90 -8.30 8.80
N HIS A 176 5.09 -9.37 8.74
CA HIS A 176 4.22 -9.82 9.82
C HIS A 176 4.98 -10.71 10.80
N VAL A 177 4.48 -10.86 12.02
CA VAL A 177 5.05 -11.80 13.00
C VAL A 177 5.17 -13.21 12.39
N PRO A 178 6.29 -13.92 12.64
CA PRO A 178 7.32 -13.65 13.64
C PRO A 178 8.48 -12.76 13.14
N TYR A 179 8.28 -12.00 12.06
CA TYR A 179 9.29 -11.19 11.37
C TYR A 179 10.47 -12.06 10.92
N TRP A 180 10.21 -12.91 9.94
CA TRP A 180 11.19 -13.86 9.43
C TRP A 180 11.13 -13.95 7.92
N HIS A 181 12.30 -14.07 7.29
CA HIS A 181 12.46 -14.30 5.85
C HIS A 181 13.42 -15.48 5.63
N GLU A 182 13.38 -16.06 4.44
CA GLU A 182 14.31 -17.15 4.10
C GLU A 182 15.77 -16.70 4.20
N GLY A 183 16.58 -17.50 4.90
CA GLY A 183 17.99 -17.19 5.17
C GLY A 183 18.24 -16.23 6.33
N ALA A 184 17.22 -15.83 7.09
CA ALA A 184 17.40 -14.97 8.26
C ALA A 184 18.34 -15.61 9.31
N PRO A 185 19.30 -14.86 9.89
CA PRO A 185 20.27 -15.38 10.87
C PRO A 185 19.69 -15.54 12.30
N TRP A 186 18.37 -15.52 12.46
CA TRP A 186 17.66 -15.75 13.72
C TRP A 186 16.62 -16.87 13.55
N PRO A 187 16.28 -17.58 14.65
CA PRO A 187 15.23 -18.58 14.60
C PRO A 187 13.87 -17.93 14.35
N ARG A 188 13.02 -18.62 13.58
CA ARG A 188 11.65 -18.17 13.29
C ARG A 188 10.80 -18.04 14.56
N PHE A 189 10.95 -18.96 15.50
CA PHE A 189 10.22 -18.95 16.76
C PHE A 189 11.17 -19.05 17.97
N PRO A 190 10.79 -18.48 19.12
CA PRO A 190 9.58 -17.69 19.36
C PRO A 190 9.60 -16.31 18.65
N SER A 191 8.41 -15.78 18.37
CA SER A 191 8.24 -14.40 17.87
C SER A 191 8.67 -13.39 18.96
N PRO A 192 9.36 -12.28 18.62
CA PRO A 192 9.68 -11.21 19.57
C PRO A 192 8.47 -10.33 19.91
N CYS A 193 7.34 -10.54 19.24
CA CYS A 193 6.08 -9.84 19.44
C CYS A 193 4.97 -10.90 19.51
N ARG A 194 4.32 -11.03 20.68
CA ARG A 194 3.22 -11.99 20.90
C ARG A 194 2.15 -11.34 21.78
N PRO A 195 0.85 -11.62 21.58
CA PRO A 195 -0.19 -11.13 22.46
C PRO A 195 0.05 -11.71 23.85
N PHE A 196 -0.03 -10.86 24.88
CA PHE A 196 0.20 -11.24 26.27
C PHE A 196 1.60 -11.87 26.53
N GLY A 197 2.59 -11.65 25.65
CA GLY A 197 3.91 -12.28 25.76
C GLY A 197 4.83 -11.69 26.83
N GLY A 198 4.43 -10.60 27.50
CA GLY A 198 5.12 -10.06 28.68
C GLY A 198 6.61 -9.82 28.45
N ALA A 199 7.44 -10.33 29.37
CA ALA A 199 8.89 -10.14 29.36
C ALA A 199 9.61 -10.85 28.20
N ASP A 200 8.95 -11.78 27.50
CA ASP A 200 9.53 -12.46 26.34
C ASP A 200 9.44 -11.63 25.06
N CYS A 201 8.68 -10.54 25.07
CA CYS A 201 8.57 -9.65 23.93
C CYS A 201 9.62 -8.54 23.99
N SER A 202 10.08 -8.10 22.81
CA SER A 202 11.13 -7.08 22.70
C SER A 202 10.86 -6.17 21.53
N ALA A 203 10.51 -4.91 21.82
CA ALA A 203 10.27 -3.89 20.80
C ALA A 203 11.48 -3.70 19.88
N ALA A 204 12.68 -3.69 20.46
CA ALA A 204 13.93 -3.53 19.72
C ALA A 204 14.18 -4.71 18.77
N GLU A 205 13.89 -5.94 19.20
CA GLU A 205 14.07 -7.12 18.37
C GLU A 205 12.99 -7.21 17.27
N SER A 206 11.74 -6.85 17.59
CA SER A 206 10.66 -6.73 16.60
C SER A 206 11.01 -5.71 15.51
N ALA A 207 11.48 -4.52 15.90
CA ALA A 207 11.92 -3.48 14.96
C ALA A 207 13.07 -3.95 14.07
N LYS A 208 14.09 -4.57 14.68
CA LYS A 208 15.25 -5.08 13.95
C LYS A 208 14.86 -6.16 12.93
N ARG A 209 14.04 -7.13 13.34
CA ARG A 209 13.62 -8.24 12.47
C ARG A 209 12.68 -7.77 11.38
N GLN A 210 11.68 -6.94 11.69
CA GLN A 210 10.75 -6.41 10.68
C GLN A 210 11.50 -5.58 9.63
N ARG A 211 12.50 -4.78 10.05
CA ARG A 211 13.37 -4.05 9.13
C ARG A 211 14.14 -4.98 8.20
N ALA A 212 14.79 -6.01 8.74
CA ALA A 212 15.56 -6.95 7.94
C ALA A 212 14.67 -7.73 6.94
N CYS A 213 13.46 -8.11 7.34
CA CYS A 213 12.46 -8.65 6.43
C CYS A 213 12.09 -7.66 5.32
N LEU A 214 11.85 -6.39 5.65
CA LEU A 214 11.53 -5.36 4.66
C LEU A 214 12.66 -5.15 3.64
N GLU A 215 13.91 -5.13 4.09
CA GLU A 215 15.09 -5.03 3.23
C GLU A 215 15.23 -6.26 2.31
N TRP A 216 14.94 -7.46 2.83
CA TRP A 216 14.92 -8.68 2.02
C TRP A 216 13.80 -8.66 0.97
N VAL A 217 12.58 -8.25 1.37
CA VAL A 217 11.40 -8.12 0.52
C VAL A 217 11.66 -7.14 -0.63
N ASP A 218 12.32 -5.99 -0.37
CA ASP A 218 12.70 -5.01 -1.40
C ASP A 218 13.49 -5.67 -2.54
N GLY A 219 14.49 -6.49 -2.20
CA GLY A 219 15.30 -7.23 -3.17
C GLY A 219 14.48 -8.25 -3.98
N GLN A 220 13.59 -9.00 -3.32
CA GLN A 220 12.74 -10.00 -4.00
C GLN A 220 11.76 -9.35 -4.99
N LEU A 221 11.24 -8.17 -4.67
CA LEU A 221 10.20 -7.51 -5.47
C LEU A 221 10.73 -6.77 -6.71
N SER A 222 12.05 -6.67 -6.91
CA SER A 222 12.65 -5.85 -7.97
C SER A 222 12.10 -6.15 -9.37
N ALA A 223 12.02 -7.43 -9.76
CA ALA A 223 11.56 -7.85 -11.07
C ALA A 223 10.07 -7.53 -11.29
N LEU A 224 9.24 -7.81 -10.29
CA LEU A 224 7.80 -7.53 -10.34
C LEU A 224 7.54 -6.01 -10.41
N LEU A 225 8.21 -5.23 -9.57
CA LEU A 225 8.08 -3.78 -9.57
C LEU A 225 8.48 -3.21 -10.94
N ASN A 226 9.68 -3.54 -11.44
CA ASN A 226 10.16 -3.10 -12.76
C ASN A 226 9.16 -3.39 -13.88
N ARG A 227 8.51 -4.57 -13.83
CA ARG A 227 7.49 -4.97 -14.78
C ARG A 227 6.24 -4.07 -14.74
N PHE A 228 5.84 -3.55 -13.58
CA PHE A 228 4.65 -2.70 -13.42
C PHE A 228 4.93 -1.19 -13.37
N MET A 229 6.19 -0.75 -13.36
CA MET A 229 6.58 0.67 -13.33
C MET A 229 5.94 1.56 -14.42
N PRO A 230 5.65 1.10 -15.65
CA PRO A 230 4.93 1.90 -16.63
C PRO A 230 3.46 2.18 -16.25
N GLY A 231 2.85 1.32 -15.42
CA GLY A 231 1.45 1.35 -15.03
C GLY A 231 1.19 2.08 -13.71
N THR A 232 0.21 1.60 -12.96
CA THR A 232 -0.15 2.08 -11.63
C THR A 232 0.36 1.11 -10.58
N VAL A 233 1.09 1.61 -9.57
CA VAL A 233 1.59 0.83 -8.44
C VAL A 233 1.17 1.53 -7.16
N LEU A 234 0.36 0.85 -6.34
CA LEU A 234 0.08 1.24 -4.96
C LEU A 234 0.82 0.26 -4.05
N LEU A 235 1.76 0.77 -3.29
CA LEU A 235 2.51 0.04 -2.29
C LEU A 235 2.17 0.61 -0.92
N CYS A 236 1.65 -0.22 -0.02
CA CYS A 236 1.35 0.19 1.34
C CYS A 236 1.51 -0.96 2.33
N ALA A 237 1.25 -0.70 3.61
CA ALA A 237 0.88 -1.75 4.57
C ALA A 237 -0.63 -1.70 4.83
N ASP A 238 -1.20 -2.84 5.19
CA ASP A 238 -2.60 -2.96 5.60
C ASP A 238 -2.84 -2.46 7.03
N HIS A 239 -1.88 -2.67 7.92
CA HIS A 239 -1.80 -2.13 9.27
C HIS A 239 -0.34 -2.16 9.77
N GLY A 240 -0.10 -1.71 10.99
CA GLY A 240 1.14 -1.92 11.74
C GLY A 240 0.94 -2.87 12.94
N ASP A 241 1.92 -2.97 13.82
CA ASP A 241 1.85 -3.70 15.09
C ASP A 241 2.20 -2.80 16.27
N CYS A 242 1.58 -3.07 17.42
CA CYS A 242 2.10 -2.61 18.70
C CYS A 242 3.25 -3.51 19.15
N TRP A 243 4.29 -2.89 19.71
CA TRP A 243 5.50 -3.51 20.25
C TRP A 243 5.69 -3.16 21.73
N GLY A 244 4.58 -3.09 22.47
CA GLY A 244 4.55 -2.72 23.88
C GLY A 244 4.00 -1.34 24.16
N GLU A 245 3.71 -0.52 23.13
CA GLU A 245 3.00 0.74 23.31
C GLU A 245 1.67 0.51 24.05
N ASP A 246 1.42 1.26 25.12
CA ASP A 246 0.24 1.13 25.99
C ASP A 246 0.00 -0.30 26.53
N GLY A 247 1.04 -1.12 26.61
CA GLY A 247 0.96 -2.52 27.03
C GLY A 247 0.40 -3.46 25.96
N LEU A 248 0.19 -2.98 24.74
CA LEU A 248 -0.32 -3.74 23.60
C LEU A 248 0.82 -4.39 22.81
N TRP A 249 0.58 -5.59 22.32
CA TRP A 249 1.48 -6.33 21.45
C TRP A 249 0.69 -6.90 20.26
N GLU A 250 1.33 -6.92 19.09
CA GLU A 250 0.70 -7.22 17.80
C GLU A 250 -0.43 -6.22 17.46
N HIS A 251 -1.35 -6.64 16.62
CA HIS A 251 -2.47 -5.87 16.09
C HIS A 251 -3.81 -6.42 16.61
N GLY A 252 -4.93 -5.96 16.03
CA GLY A 252 -6.28 -6.36 16.47
C GLY A 252 -6.93 -5.39 17.47
N ILE A 253 -6.19 -4.37 17.91
CA ILE A 253 -6.72 -3.21 18.63
C ILE A 253 -6.37 -1.93 17.85
N SER A 254 -7.34 -1.04 17.75
CA SER A 254 -7.14 0.29 17.16
C SER A 254 -6.15 1.09 17.99
N HIS A 255 -4.99 1.36 17.42
CA HIS A 255 -3.92 2.11 18.05
C HIS A 255 -3.11 2.88 16.99
N SER A 256 -2.42 3.94 17.40
CA SER A 256 -1.59 4.73 16.47
C SER A 256 -0.53 3.87 15.76
N ALA A 257 0.06 2.90 16.47
CA ALA A 257 1.05 1.97 15.92
C ALA A 257 0.45 0.97 14.91
N THR A 258 -0.82 0.57 15.09
CA THR A 258 -1.52 -0.33 14.14
C THR A 258 -2.11 0.42 12.96
N LEU A 259 -2.37 1.72 13.08
CA LEU A 259 -2.98 2.52 12.02
C LEU A 259 -1.98 3.31 11.17
N THR A 260 -0.75 3.54 11.65
CA THR A 260 0.23 4.37 10.91
C THR A 260 1.09 3.50 10.00
N VAL A 261 0.87 3.62 8.69
CA VAL A 261 1.45 2.73 7.67
C VAL A 261 2.21 3.50 6.57
N PRO A 262 3.19 2.88 5.89
CA PRO A 262 3.79 3.43 4.69
C PRO A 262 2.78 3.45 3.53
N LEU A 263 2.88 4.48 2.69
CA LEU A 263 2.20 4.56 1.40
C LEU A 263 3.15 5.15 0.36
N LEU A 264 3.33 4.45 -0.75
CA LEU A 264 4.00 4.93 -1.96
C LEU A 264 3.06 4.70 -3.14
N LEU A 265 2.97 5.69 -4.02
CA LEU A 265 2.03 5.65 -5.12
C LEU A 265 2.67 6.11 -6.43
N ARG A 266 2.39 5.33 -7.48
CA ARG A 266 2.64 5.66 -8.88
C ARG A 266 1.34 5.49 -9.65
N VAL A 267 0.96 6.47 -10.47
CA VAL A 267 -0.23 6.40 -11.31
C VAL A 267 0.19 6.58 -12.76
N ARG A 268 -0.07 5.58 -13.61
CA ARG A 268 0.23 5.59 -15.06
C ARG A 268 1.66 6.06 -15.36
N GLY A 269 2.63 5.46 -14.66
CA GLY A 269 4.05 5.74 -14.82
C GLY A 269 4.54 7.02 -14.12
N ARG A 270 3.71 7.74 -13.38
CA ARG A 270 4.09 8.97 -12.67
C ARG A 270 4.07 8.79 -11.15
N PRO A 271 5.18 9.00 -10.42
CA PRO A 271 5.16 9.03 -8.96
C PRO A 271 4.24 10.13 -8.44
N ILE A 272 3.47 9.83 -7.40
CA ILE A 272 2.60 10.79 -6.73
C ILE A 272 3.24 11.23 -5.41
N GLY A 273 3.62 12.49 -5.35
CA GLY A 273 4.11 13.17 -4.15
C GLY A 273 3.11 14.20 -3.64
N GLU A 274 3.39 14.80 -2.48
CA GLU A 274 2.71 16.05 -2.15
C GLU A 274 2.99 17.08 -3.25
N PRO A 275 2.01 17.91 -3.63
CA PRO A 275 2.26 19.01 -4.54
C PRO A 275 3.43 19.81 -3.97
N THR A 276 4.53 19.88 -4.71
CA THR A 276 5.52 20.94 -4.49
C THR A 276 4.71 22.22 -4.36
N ALA A 277 4.87 22.92 -3.23
CA ALA A 277 4.22 24.20 -3.00
C ALA A 277 4.29 24.97 -4.31
N ARG A 278 3.13 25.27 -4.92
CA ARG A 278 3.09 25.93 -6.24
C ARG A 278 4.14 27.04 -6.20
N PRO A 279 5.05 27.14 -7.20
CA PRO A 279 6.00 28.24 -7.20
C PRO A 279 5.18 29.51 -7.00
N SER A 280 5.47 30.22 -5.91
CA SER A 280 4.81 31.47 -5.56
C SER A 280 4.64 32.25 -6.85
N PRO A 281 3.43 32.69 -7.23
CA PRO A 281 3.30 33.55 -8.40
C PRO A 281 4.29 34.69 -8.18
N SER A 282 5.21 34.81 -9.14
CA SER A 282 6.31 35.73 -9.09
C SER A 282 5.81 37.09 -8.62
N ARG A 283 6.56 37.74 -7.73
CA ARG A 283 6.38 39.14 -7.36
C ARG A 283 6.66 40.04 -8.58
N THR A 284 5.85 39.96 -9.63
CA THR A 284 5.89 40.85 -10.80
C THR A 284 4.52 41.43 -11.14
N ARG A 285 3.58 41.42 -10.18
CA ARG A 285 2.37 42.24 -10.23
C ARG A 285 2.22 43.13 -8.99
N SER A 286 3.15 44.08 -8.78
CA SER A 286 2.89 45.22 -7.88
C SER A 286 3.43 46.58 -8.35
N ALA A 287 3.95 46.69 -9.57
CA ALA A 287 4.31 48.01 -10.14
C ALA A 287 3.10 48.71 -10.79
N LEU A 288 2.18 47.96 -11.41
CA LEU A 288 1.04 48.56 -12.14
C LEU A 288 -0.16 48.93 -11.25
N SER A 289 -0.30 48.34 -10.05
CA SER A 289 -1.38 48.68 -9.11
C SER A 289 -1.06 49.86 -8.17
N ARG A 290 0.18 50.39 -8.23
CA ARG A 290 0.59 51.62 -7.53
C ARG A 290 0.49 52.88 -8.39
N LEU A 291 0.52 52.74 -9.72
CA LEU A 291 0.35 53.88 -10.65
C LEU A 291 -1.12 54.33 -10.78
N TRP A 292 -2.09 53.43 -10.59
CA TRP A 292 -3.51 53.79 -10.68
C TRP A 292 -4.08 54.51 -9.44
N ARG A 293 -3.41 54.43 -8.28
CA ARG A 293 -3.85 55.13 -7.06
C ARG A 293 -3.30 56.57 -6.95
N TRP A 294 -2.41 56.98 -7.84
CA TRP A 294 -1.89 58.35 -7.87
C TRP A 294 -2.68 59.26 -8.82
N ALA A 295 -3.34 58.71 -9.84
CA ALA A 295 -4.15 59.48 -10.79
C ALA A 295 -5.56 59.83 -10.27
N ALA A 296 -6.13 59.06 -9.34
CA ALA A 296 -7.48 59.26 -8.83
C ALA A 296 -7.59 60.20 -7.59
N ARG A 297 -6.54 60.95 -7.26
CA ARG A 297 -6.54 61.96 -6.17
C ARG A 297 -6.37 63.39 -6.67
N ARG A 298 -6.52 63.63 -7.97
CA ARG A 298 -6.55 64.96 -8.59
C ARG A 298 -7.71 65.04 -9.59
N SER A 299 -8.91 65.06 -9.05
CA SER A 299 -10.15 65.45 -9.73
C SER A 299 -11.20 65.72 -8.67
#